data_AF-A0A2V7S8W2-F1
#
_entry.id   AF-A0A2V7S8W2-F1
#
_cell.length_a   1.000
_cell.length_b   1.000
_cell.length_c   1.000
_cell.angle_alpha   90.00
_cell.angle_beta   90.00
_cell.angle_gamma   90.00
#
_symmetry.space_group_name_H-M   'P 1'
#
loop_
_entity.id
_entity.type
_entity.pdbx_description
1 polymer ?
#
loop_
_entity_poly.entity_id
_entity_poly.type
_entity_poly.pdbx_seq_one_letter_code
_entity_poly.pdbx_strand_id
1 'polypeptide(L)' 'MCREGTRYGVPYVLLSERDGRFYTGSTGDLRARFRDHNAGRVHSTAYRRPLRLLY' A
#
# COMPACT_ATOMS: atom_id res chain seq x y z
N MET A 1 32.35 -4.16 7.78
CA MET A 1 32.03 -5.24 6.84
C MET A 1 30.50 -5.33 6.76
N CYS A 2 29.95 -4.93 5.62
CA CYS A 2 28.59 -5.11 5.11
C CYS A 2 27.42 -5.16 6.12
N ARG A 3 26.83 -4.00 6.44
CA ARG A 3 25.40 -3.96 6.76
C ARG A 3 24.67 -3.93 5.43
N GLU A 4 23.69 -4.81 5.23
CA GLU A 4 22.46 -4.57 4.46
C GLU A 4 21.81 -5.91 4.13
N GLY A 5 21.01 -6.39 5.09
CA GLY A 5 19.99 -7.37 4.80
C GLY A 5 18.86 -6.67 4.06
N THR A 6 18.74 -6.88 2.76
CA THR A 6 17.60 -6.43 1.97
C THR A 6 16.33 -7.07 2.54
N ARG A 7 15.55 -6.31 3.32
CA ARG A 7 14.21 -6.75 3.74
C ARG A 7 13.33 -6.83 2.50
N TYR A 8 13.03 -8.05 2.06
CA TYR A 8 12.04 -8.30 1.01
C TYR A 8 10.66 -7.81 1.49
N GLY A 9 10.06 -6.89 0.75
CA GLY A 9 8.69 -6.43 0.98
C GLY A 9 7.69 -7.30 0.23
N VAL A 10 6.55 -7.59 0.85
CA VAL A 10 5.44 -8.31 0.21
C VAL A 10 4.74 -7.37 -0.77
N PRO A 11 4.60 -7.73 -2.06
CA PRO A 11 3.82 -6.95 -3.00
C PRO A 11 2.33 -7.04 -2.68
N TYR A 12 1.59 -5.97 -2.93
CA TYR A 12 0.14 -5.92 -2.74
C TYR A 12 -0.54 -5.03 -3.78
N VAL A 13 -1.83 -5.28 -4.00
CA VAL A 13 -2.67 -4.51 -4.93
C VAL A 13 -3.89 -3.95 -4.20
N LEU A 14 -4.08 -2.64 -4.31
CA LEU A 14 -5.27 -1.94 -3.86
C LEU A 14 -6.11 -1.49 -5.07
N LEU A 15 -7.43 -1.57 -4.93
CA LEU A 15 -8.39 -0.99 -5.87
C LEU A 15 -9.02 0.24 -5.23
N SER A 16 -8.95 1.38 -5.91
CA SER A 16 -9.77 2.54 -5.56
C SER A 16 -11.19 2.32 -6.04
N GLU A 17 -12.16 2.36 -5.13
CA GLU A 17 -13.57 2.33 -5.51
C GLU A 17 -14.05 3.68 -6.07
N ARG A 18 -13.26 4.74 -5.90
CA ARG A 18 -13.58 6.08 -6.39
C ARG A 18 -13.36 6.22 -7.89
N ASP A 19 -12.21 5.77 -8.38
CA ASP A 19 -11.81 5.94 -9.78
C ASP A 19 -11.66 4.61 -10.53
N GLY A 20 -11.86 3.47 -9.84
CA GLY A 20 -11.72 2.14 -10.41
C GLY A 20 -10.27 1.76 -10.74
N ARG A 21 -9.27 2.54 -10.29
CA ARG A 21 -7.87 2.32 -10.64
C ARG A 21 -7.15 1.50 -9.57
N PHE A 22 -6.18 0.72 -10.04
CA PHE A 22 -5.30 -0.05 -9.19
C PHE A 22 -4.13 0.79 -8.68
N TYR A 23 -3.67 0.43 -7.49
CA TYR A 23 -2.41 0.89 -6.90
C TYR A 23 -1.62 -0.33 -6.46
N THR A 24 -0.37 -0.44 -6.90
CA THR A 24 0.53 -1.52 -6.53
C THR A 24 1.68 -0.99 -5.68
N GLY A 25 2.14 -1.79 -4.72
CA GLY A 25 3.27 -1.43 -3.88
C GLY A 25 3.84 -2.65 -3.17
N SER A 26 4.91 -2.44 -2.40
CA SER A 26 5.47 -3.47 -1.53
C SER A 26 5.66 -2.94 -0.12
N THR A 27 5.54 -3.82 0.87
CA THR A 27 5.70 -3.45 2.28
C THR A 27 6.11 -4.64 3.13
N GLY A 28 6.83 -4.39 4.23
CA GLY A 28 7.07 -5.41 5.26
C GLY A 28 5.87 -5.65 6.17
N ASP A 29 4.89 -4.74 6.20
CA ASP A 29 3.67 -4.86 7.02
C ASP A 29 2.44 -4.37 6.24
N LEU A 30 1.74 -5.33 5.63
CA LEU A 30 0.55 -5.08 4.81
C LEU A 30 -0.60 -4.47 5.62
N ARG A 31 -0.79 -4.89 6.88
CA ARG A 31 -1.89 -4.42 7.72
C ARG A 31 -1.68 -2.97 8.15
N ALA A 32 -0.46 -2.60 8.54
CA ALA A 32 -0.13 -1.21 8.85
C ALA A 32 -0.30 -0.33 7.60
N ARG A 33 0.26 -0.76 6.47
CA ARG A 33 0.20 0.00 5.22
C ARG A 33 -1.24 0.20 4.73
N PHE A 34 -2.06 -0.84 4.76
CA PHE A 34 -3.48 -0.75 4.37
C PHE A 34 -4.27 0.23 5.25
N ARG A 35 -4.02 0.25 6.57
CA ARG A 35 -4.64 1.23 7.48
C ARG A 35 -4.23 2.65 7.11
N ASP A 36 -2.96 2.89 6.77
CA ASP A 36 -2.49 4.22 6.38
C ASP A 36 -3.09 4.72 5.08
N HIS A 37 -3.25 3.83 4.10
CA HIS A 37 -3.96 4.12 2.85
C HIS A 37 -5.41 4.53 3.11
N ASN A 38 -6.17 3.78 3.92
CA ASN A 38 -7.55 4.11 4.24
C ASN A 38 -7.70 5.34 5.15
N ALA A 39 -6.74 5.58 6.05
CA ALA A 39 -6.68 6.80 6.85
C ALA A 39 -6.32 8.05 6.03
N GLY A 40 -5.88 7.90 4.78
CA GLY A 40 -5.45 9.02 3.93
C GLY A 40 -4.06 9.57 4.28
N ARG A 41 -3.26 8.80 5.03
CA ARG A 41 -1.89 9.18 5.41
C ARG A 41 -0.88 8.98 4.28
N VAL A 42 -1.28 8.32 3.19
CA VAL A 42 -0.45 8.09 2.00
C VAL A 42 -0.88 9.03 0.87
N HIS A 43 -0.10 10.08 0.62
CA HIS A 43 -0.41 11.14 -0.35
C HIS A 43 -0.83 10.63 -1.74
N SER A 44 -0.15 9.61 -2.28
CA SER A 44 -0.43 9.04 -3.62
C SER A 44 -1.84 8.45 -3.76
N THR A 45 -2.47 8.06 -2.66
CA THR A 45 -3.77 7.38 -2.64
C THR A 45 -4.80 8.08 -1.75
N ALA A 46 -4.40 9.13 -1.02
CA ALA A 46 -5.26 9.86 -0.09
C ALA A 46 -6.49 10.47 -0.78
N TYR A 47 -6.36 10.90 -2.02
CA TYR A 47 -7.47 11.41 -2.83
C TYR A 47 -8.25 10.29 -3.55
N ARG A 48 -7.78 9.04 -3.51
CA ARG A 48 -8.38 7.88 -4.19
C ARG A 48 -9.11 6.93 -3.23
N ARG A 49 -9.36 7.34 -1.99
CA ARG A 49 -10.16 6.57 -1.03
C ARG A 49 -11.65 6.54 -1.44
N PRO A 50 -12.41 5.51 -1.03
CA PRO A 50 -11.97 4.34 -0.25
C PRO A 50 -11.17 3.32 -1.10
N LEU A 51 -10.27 2.58 -0.45
CA LEU A 51 -9.39 1.59 -1.09
C LEU A 51 -9.70 0.19 -0.55
N ARG A 52 -9.84 -0.77 -1.46
CA ARG A 52 -9.99 -2.20 -1.14
C ARG A 52 -8.71 -2.95 -1.43
N LEU A 53 -8.30 -3.78 -0.49
CA LEU A 53 -7.21 -4.73 -0.68
C LEU A 53 -7.70 -5.91 -1.51
N LEU A 54 -6.98 -6.25 -2.58
CA LEU A 54 -7.29 -7.41 -3.42
C LEU A 54 -6.45 -8.62 -3.03
N TYR A 55 -5.12 -8.46 -2.97
CA TYR A 55 -4.18 -9.46 -2.48
C TYR A 55 -2.86 -8.80 -2.08
#